data_AF-T2M7T0-F1
#
_entry.id   AF-T2M7T0-F1
#
_cell.length_a   1.000
_cell.length_b   1.000
_cell.length_c   1.000
_cell.angle_alpha   90.00
_cell.angle_beta   90.00
_cell.angle_gamma   90.00
#
_symmetry.space_group_name_H-M   'P 1'
#
loop_
_entity.id
_entity.type
_entity.pdbx_description
1 polymer ?
#
loop_
_entity_poly.entity_id
_entity_poly.type
_entity_poly.pdbx_seq_one_letter_code
_entity_poly.pdbx_strand_id
1 'polypeptide(L)'
;MNAKRQLLALTAGLALAGFSSFATAQEIYIPLISKGFQHQFWQAVKQGADQAAKDYKVKVTFEGPETEQQVDKQIDMLSAALAKNPKAIGFAALDSKAAIPLLKKAQAAKIPVIAFDSGVDSDIVVTTAQTDSKAAAALAADKMAEKIGGEGEVAVIGHDQTSTTGTGRRDGFVDQIKAKYPRIKVVDIQYGGGDHLKSAEIAKTLTQAYPKLKGIFGTNEGSAIGAGKGLKEAKKTGLVIIGFDSGKAQKDMINDGTIAGAITQNPVGIGYKTVEAAVKALKVRYGLPGQEKPGVLDAQGRVRDLSAHITDVGGAALLPESLARLRGVVVESLPLVDGIPQKDLRLGACVGNVGKFICIGLNYSDHAAESGMQVPPEPVVFNKWTSAIVGPDDAVEIPRGSVKTDWEVELGVVIGKGGRYIDESDAMSHVAGYCVVNDVSEREYQLDRSGTWDKGKGCDTFGPTGPWLVTADEVPDPQALSMWLDVDGKRYQNGSTSTMVYGVKFLISYLSRFMSLQPGDVISTGTPPGVGMGQKPPVYLRAGQTIHLGIEGLGSQTQITKQA
;
A
#
# COMPACT_ATOMS: atom_id res chain seq x y z
N MET A 1 -85.97 12.65 -21.34
CA MET A 1 -86.46 11.95 -22.55
C MET A 1 -85.31 11.82 -23.55
N ASN A 2 -84.91 10.57 -23.82
CA ASN A 2 -84.35 10.01 -25.06
C ASN A 2 -83.33 10.80 -25.92
N ALA A 3 -82.08 10.38 -25.77
CA ALA A 3 -81.17 9.78 -26.77
C ALA A 3 -81.28 10.13 -28.28
N LYS A 4 -80.11 10.53 -28.84
CA LYS A 4 -79.41 10.12 -30.11
C LYS A 4 -78.63 11.34 -30.65
N ARG A 5 -77.47 11.31 -31.33
CA ARG A 5 -76.39 10.35 -31.68
C ARG A 5 -75.35 11.20 -32.47
N GLN A 6 -74.11 10.70 -32.61
CA GLN A 6 -73.02 11.08 -33.54
C GLN A 6 -72.06 12.20 -33.10
N LEU A 7 -70.81 11.92 -32.69
CA LEU A 7 -69.58 11.44 -33.38
C LEU A 7 -68.74 12.61 -33.92
N LEU A 8 -67.59 12.90 -33.31
CA LEU A 8 -66.34 13.22 -34.02
C LEU A 8 -65.14 13.03 -33.09
N ALA A 9 -64.07 12.47 -33.66
CA ALA A 9 -62.90 11.93 -32.99
C ALA A 9 -62.01 12.99 -32.34
N LEU A 10 -61.45 12.66 -31.17
CA LEU A 10 -60.22 13.25 -30.66
C LEU A 10 -59.31 12.12 -30.16
N THR A 11 -58.22 11.90 -30.90
CA THR A 11 -57.06 11.13 -30.46
C THR A 11 -56.35 11.92 -29.35
N ALA A 12 -56.53 11.51 -28.10
CA ALA A 12 -55.69 11.95 -26.99
C ALA A 12 -54.55 10.94 -26.80
N GLY A 13 -53.32 11.38 -27.02
CA GLY A 13 -52.12 10.61 -26.73
C GLY A 13 -52.00 10.35 -25.23
N LEU A 14 -51.95 9.07 -24.84
CA LEU A 14 -51.47 8.69 -23.52
C LEU A 14 -49.94 8.65 -23.55
N ALA A 15 -49.33 9.58 -22.82
CA ALA A 15 -47.95 9.50 -22.40
C ALA A 15 -47.77 8.28 -21.47
N LEU A 16 -47.12 7.23 -21.96
CA LEU A 16 -46.49 6.22 -21.12
C LEU A 16 -45.24 6.84 -20.51
N ALA A 17 -45.38 7.42 -19.32
CA ALA A 17 -44.24 7.73 -18.46
C ALA A 17 -43.62 6.40 -18.00
N GLY A 18 -42.58 5.96 -18.72
CA GLY A 18 -41.72 4.88 -18.27
C GLY A 18 -40.98 5.32 -17.00
N PHE A 19 -41.32 4.72 -15.86
CA PHE A 19 -40.48 4.77 -14.68
C PHE A 19 -39.14 4.11 -15.02
N SER A 20 -38.13 4.94 -15.23
CA SER A 20 -36.75 4.48 -15.30
C SER A 20 -36.34 4.08 -13.88
N SER A 21 -36.12 2.79 -13.65
CA SER A 21 -35.49 2.35 -12.42
C SER A 21 -34.06 2.89 -12.41
N PHE A 22 -33.78 3.82 -11.49
CA PHE A 22 -32.41 4.17 -11.17
C PHE A 22 -31.75 2.92 -10.57
N ALA A 23 -30.93 2.21 -11.34
CA ALA A 23 -30.09 1.15 -10.84
C ALA A 23 -29.14 1.77 -9.81
N THR A 24 -29.32 1.42 -8.54
CA THR A 24 -28.39 1.78 -7.47
C THR A 24 -27.04 1.13 -7.78
N ALA A 25 -25.95 1.91 -7.74
CA ALA A 25 -24.61 1.37 -7.88
C ALA A 25 -24.39 0.31 -6.79
N GLN A 26 -24.05 -0.92 -7.20
CA GLN A 26 -23.89 -2.05 -6.29
C GLN A 26 -22.67 -1.80 -5.38
N GLU A 27 -22.91 -1.71 -4.07
CA GLU A 27 -21.88 -1.49 -3.05
C GLU A 27 -20.80 -2.60 -3.12
N ILE A 28 -19.53 -2.22 -3.22
CA ILE A 28 -18.39 -3.15 -3.31
C ILE A 28 -18.32 -3.93 -1.99
N TYR A 29 -18.50 -5.25 -2.05
CA TYR A 29 -18.50 -6.13 -0.87
C TYR A 29 -17.20 -6.93 -0.76
N ILE A 30 -16.52 -6.83 0.39
CA ILE A 30 -15.24 -7.48 0.71
C ILE A 30 -15.33 -8.15 2.08
N PRO A 31 -15.68 -9.44 2.17
CA PRO A 31 -15.62 -10.19 3.42
C PRO A 31 -14.18 -10.52 3.79
N LEU A 32 -13.84 -10.33 5.07
CA LEU A 32 -12.62 -10.79 5.70
C LEU A 32 -12.95 -11.97 6.61
N ILE A 33 -12.32 -13.12 6.34
CA ILE A 33 -12.49 -14.35 7.12
C ILE A 33 -11.20 -14.60 7.93
N SER A 34 -11.26 -14.39 9.24
CA SER A 34 -10.14 -14.53 10.17
C SER A 34 -9.98 -15.96 10.71
N LYS A 35 -8.86 -16.24 11.40
CA LYS A 35 -8.63 -17.52 12.10
C LYS A 35 -9.53 -17.70 13.32
N GLY A 36 -10.04 -16.61 13.89
CA GLY A 36 -10.96 -16.64 15.01
C GLY A 36 -11.42 -15.25 15.44
N PHE A 37 -12.21 -15.20 16.52
CA PHE A 37 -12.71 -13.94 17.11
C PHE A 37 -12.43 -13.77 18.60
N GLN A 38 -11.92 -14.82 19.26
CA GLN A 38 -11.72 -14.88 20.71
C GLN A 38 -10.61 -13.93 21.22
N HIS A 39 -9.54 -13.73 20.44
CA HIS A 39 -8.39 -12.92 20.84
C HIS A 39 -8.59 -11.43 20.54
N GLN A 40 -8.07 -10.55 21.41
CA GLN A 40 -8.16 -9.09 21.21
C GLN A 40 -7.42 -8.65 19.94
N PHE A 41 -6.43 -9.43 19.48
CA PHE A 41 -5.77 -9.25 18.19
C PHE A 41 -6.79 -9.10 17.05
N TRP A 42 -7.78 -10.01 16.96
CA TRP A 42 -8.77 -9.99 15.88
C TRP A 42 -9.71 -8.78 15.93
N GLN A 43 -9.98 -8.24 17.13
CA GLN A 43 -10.75 -7.01 17.28
C GLN A 43 -9.99 -5.80 16.72
N ALA A 44 -8.67 -5.75 16.93
CA ALA A 44 -7.83 -4.70 16.38
C ALA A 44 -7.67 -4.83 14.85
N VAL A 45 -7.58 -6.05 14.32
CA VAL A 45 -7.62 -6.28 12.86
C VAL A 45 -8.96 -5.81 12.29
N LYS A 46 -10.08 -6.19 12.91
CA LYS A 46 -11.41 -5.72 12.50
C LYS A 46 -11.50 -4.20 12.52
N GLN A 47 -10.98 -3.53 13.55
CA GLN A 47 -10.97 -2.07 13.62
C GLN A 47 -10.24 -1.44 12.41
N GLY A 48 -9.10 -1.98 12.02
CA GLY A 48 -8.37 -1.54 10.83
C GLY A 48 -9.15 -1.74 9.54
N ALA A 49 -9.79 -2.90 9.41
CA ALA A 49 -10.63 -3.22 8.25
C ALA A 49 -11.89 -2.33 8.17
N ASP A 50 -12.56 -2.09 9.29
CA ASP A 50 -13.73 -1.19 9.39
C ASP A 50 -13.34 0.25 9.05
N GLN A 51 -12.13 0.69 9.44
CA GLN A 51 -11.63 2.02 9.09
C GLN A 51 -11.39 2.12 7.58
N ALA A 52 -10.68 1.14 6.99
CA ALA A 52 -10.48 1.08 5.55
C ALA A 52 -11.82 0.99 4.78
N ALA A 53 -12.81 0.27 5.31
CA ALA A 53 -14.14 0.21 4.72
C ALA A 53 -14.79 1.60 4.58
N LYS A 54 -14.65 2.45 5.61
CA LYS A 54 -15.12 3.83 5.58
C LYS A 54 -14.33 4.68 4.59
N ASP A 55 -13.00 4.57 4.62
CA ASP A 55 -12.10 5.38 3.78
C ASP A 55 -12.31 5.06 2.29
N TYR A 56 -12.38 3.78 1.93
CA TYR A 56 -12.56 3.29 0.56
C TYR A 56 -14.03 3.18 0.12
N LYS A 57 -14.99 3.50 1.01
CA LYS A 57 -16.44 3.43 0.75
C LYS A 57 -16.89 2.06 0.23
N VAL A 58 -16.39 1.01 0.88
CA VAL A 58 -16.72 -0.39 0.57
C VAL A 58 -17.42 -1.03 1.76
N LYS A 59 -18.23 -2.05 1.50
CA LYS A 59 -18.84 -2.87 2.54
C LYS A 59 -17.87 -3.98 2.94
N VAL A 60 -17.45 -3.98 4.20
CA VAL A 60 -16.67 -5.06 4.79
C VAL A 60 -17.52 -5.85 5.79
N THR A 61 -17.43 -7.19 5.72
CA THR A 61 -17.79 -8.03 6.87
C THR A 61 -16.53 -8.66 7.45
N PHE A 62 -16.50 -8.85 8.76
CA PHE A 62 -15.39 -9.50 9.44
C PHE A 62 -15.95 -10.69 10.21
N GLU A 63 -15.59 -11.89 9.77
CA GLU A 63 -16.15 -13.16 10.23
C GLU A 63 -15.00 -14.09 10.62
N GLY A 64 -15.21 -14.96 11.60
CA GLY A 64 -14.22 -15.94 12.01
C GLY A 64 -14.85 -16.96 12.95
N PRO A 65 -14.29 -18.17 13.05
CA PRO A 65 -14.80 -19.16 13.98
C PRO A 65 -14.61 -18.69 15.44
N GLU A 66 -15.30 -19.38 16.35
CA GLU A 66 -15.20 -19.07 17.78
C GLU A 66 -13.78 -19.31 18.30
N THR A 67 -13.12 -20.36 17.81
CA THR A 67 -11.77 -20.75 18.21
C THR A 67 -10.88 -21.08 17.01
N GLU A 68 -9.57 -20.94 17.19
CA GLU A 68 -8.56 -21.24 16.16
C GLU A 68 -8.35 -22.75 15.91
N GLN A 69 -9.28 -23.60 16.35
CA GLN A 69 -9.25 -25.05 16.11
C GLN A 69 -10.37 -25.49 15.17
N GLN A 70 -11.32 -24.61 14.85
CA GLN A 70 -12.51 -24.94 14.06
C GLN A 70 -12.27 -24.73 12.56
N VAL A 71 -11.36 -25.50 11.97
CA VAL A 71 -11.01 -25.43 10.53
C VAL A 71 -12.26 -25.58 9.67
N ASP A 72 -13.10 -26.59 9.92
CA ASP A 72 -14.31 -26.84 9.14
C ASP A 72 -15.27 -25.65 9.13
N LYS A 73 -15.47 -25.00 10.29
CA LYS A 73 -16.31 -23.80 10.37
C LYS A 73 -15.73 -22.63 9.59
N GLN A 74 -14.40 -22.45 9.58
CA GLN A 74 -13.76 -21.41 8.78
C GLN A 74 -13.96 -21.67 7.27
N ILE A 75 -13.85 -22.94 6.85
CA ILE A 75 -14.08 -23.35 5.46
C ILE A 75 -15.55 -23.10 5.07
N ASP A 76 -16.51 -23.41 5.94
CA ASP A 76 -17.93 -23.09 5.72
C ASP A 76 -18.16 -21.58 5.58
N MET A 77 -17.53 -20.76 6.43
CA MET A 77 -17.58 -19.29 6.35
C MET A 77 -17.00 -18.77 5.05
N LEU A 78 -15.83 -19.28 4.62
CA LEU A 78 -15.22 -18.91 3.34
C LEU A 78 -16.12 -19.31 2.16
N SER A 79 -16.74 -20.49 2.22
CA SER A 79 -17.68 -20.96 1.19
C SER A 79 -18.93 -20.08 1.12
N ALA A 80 -19.51 -19.71 2.27
CA ALA A 80 -20.66 -18.82 2.37
C ALA A 80 -20.33 -17.40 1.89
N ALA A 81 -19.14 -16.90 2.20
CA ALA A 81 -18.65 -15.62 1.70
C ALA A 81 -18.52 -15.63 0.18
N LEU A 82 -17.91 -16.67 -0.41
CA LEU A 82 -17.81 -16.84 -1.86
C LEU A 82 -19.18 -16.92 -2.55
N ALA A 83 -20.16 -17.57 -1.93
CA ALA A 83 -21.51 -17.69 -2.47
C ALA A 83 -22.24 -16.33 -2.61
N LYS A 84 -21.83 -15.30 -1.86
CA LYS A 84 -22.36 -13.93 -1.96
C LYS A 84 -21.75 -13.13 -3.13
N ASN A 85 -20.89 -13.75 -3.94
CA ASN A 85 -20.20 -13.13 -5.08
C ASN A 85 -19.48 -11.81 -4.74
N PRO A 86 -18.57 -11.81 -3.74
CA PRO A 86 -17.85 -10.61 -3.32
C PRO A 86 -16.88 -10.14 -4.41
N LYS A 87 -16.48 -8.87 -4.32
CA LYS A 87 -15.51 -8.27 -5.25
C LYS A 87 -14.07 -8.65 -4.95
N ALA A 88 -13.79 -8.98 -3.69
CA ALA A 88 -12.53 -9.52 -3.22
C ALA A 88 -12.78 -10.24 -1.89
N ILE A 89 -11.87 -11.10 -1.45
CA ILE A 89 -11.93 -11.75 -0.14
C ILE A 89 -10.63 -11.51 0.62
N GLY A 90 -10.73 -11.11 1.89
CA GLY A 90 -9.63 -11.25 2.84
C GLY A 90 -9.68 -12.63 3.50
N PHE A 91 -8.56 -13.35 3.56
CA PHE A 91 -8.52 -14.68 4.19
C PHE A 91 -7.27 -14.91 5.05
N ALA A 92 -7.45 -15.27 6.32
CA ALA A 92 -6.39 -15.70 7.23
C ALA A 92 -6.54 -17.20 7.51
N ALA A 93 -5.68 -18.05 6.97
CA ALA A 93 -5.90 -19.49 7.00
C ALA A 93 -5.62 -20.12 8.38
N LEU A 94 -6.57 -20.92 8.88
CA LEU A 94 -6.28 -21.89 9.95
C LEU A 94 -5.44 -23.04 9.44
N ASP A 95 -5.80 -23.57 8.27
CA ASP A 95 -5.05 -24.59 7.55
C ASP A 95 -4.97 -24.17 6.08
N SER A 96 -3.74 -23.91 5.61
CA SER A 96 -3.52 -23.43 4.25
C SER A 96 -3.93 -24.45 3.19
N LYS A 97 -3.79 -25.76 3.45
CA LYS A 97 -4.11 -26.83 2.49
C LYS A 97 -5.60 -27.06 2.40
N ALA A 98 -6.31 -27.03 3.52
CA ALA A 98 -7.76 -27.17 3.58
C ALA A 98 -8.49 -26.07 2.79
N ALA A 99 -7.90 -24.86 2.72
CA ALA A 99 -8.47 -23.74 1.98
C ALA A 99 -8.33 -23.85 0.45
N ILE A 100 -7.32 -24.59 -0.06
CA ILE A 100 -6.97 -24.61 -1.50
C ILE A 100 -8.17 -24.86 -2.43
N PRO A 101 -9.08 -25.84 -2.17
CA PRO A 101 -10.22 -26.06 -3.06
C PRO A 101 -11.14 -24.84 -3.19
N LEU A 102 -11.39 -24.11 -2.11
CA LEU A 102 -12.20 -22.89 -2.13
C LEU A 102 -11.45 -21.71 -2.75
N LEU A 103 -10.13 -21.63 -2.58
CA LEU A 103 -9.32 -20.63 -3.26
C LEU A 103 -9.30 -20.85 -4.78
N LYS A 104 -9.23 -22.11 -5.23
CA LYS A 104 -9.40 -22.45 -6.66
C LYS A 104 -10.79 -22.07 -7.18
N LYS A 105 -11.84 -22.21 -6.34
CA LYS A 105 -13.19 -21.74 -6.68
C LYS A 105 -13.23 -20.20 -6.79
N ALA A 106 -12.57 -19.48 -5.90
CA ALA A 106 -12.43 -18.02 -5.96
C ALA A 106 -11.71 -17.60 -7.25
N GLN A 107 -10.58 -18.24 -7.56
CA GLN A 107 -9.80 -18.01 -8.79
C GLN A 107 -10.63 -18.27 -10.05
N ALA A 108 -11.36 -19.39 -10.11
CA ALA A 108 -12.25 -19.72 -11.22
C ALA A 108 -13.39 -18.69 -11.38
N ALA A 109 -13.89 -18.16 -10.26
CA ALA A 109 -14.87 -17.07 -10.23
C ALA A 109 -14.24 -15.67 -10.44
N LYS A 110 -12.92 -15.59 -10.63
CA LYS A 110 -12.15 -14.33 -10.77
C LYS A 110 -12.35 -13.38 -9.57
N ILE A 111 -12.45 -13.94 -8.37
CA ILE A 111 -12.53 -13.20 -7.12
C ILE A 111 -11.10 -13.16 -6.52
N PRO A 112 -10.47 -11.98 -6.43
CA PRO A 112 -9.15 -11.86 -5.82
C PRO A 112 -9.19 -12.22 -4.34
N VAL A 113 -8.17 -12.94 -3.87
CA VAL A 113 -8.01 -13.32 -2.47
C VAL A 113 -6.77 -12.65 -1.90
N ILE A 114 -6.95 -11.78 -0.92
CA ILE A 114 -5.88 -11.13 -0.16
C ILE A 114 -5.69 -11.92 1.12
N ALA A 115 -4.52 -12.52 1.32
CA ALA A 115 -4.25 -13.19 2.57
C ALA A 115 -3.89 -12.16 3.66
N PHE A 116 -4.16 -12.47 4.93
CA PHE A 116 -3.76 -11.60 6.03
C PHE A 116 -3.46 -12.38 7.31
N ASP A 117 -2.59 -11.84 8.16
CA ASP A 117 -2.02 -12.49 9.36
C ASP A 117 -1.31 -13.82 9.06
N SER A 118 -2.07 -14.86 8.70
CA SER A 118 -1.58 -16.15 8.24
C SER A 118 -1.83 -16.30 6.74
N GLY A 119 -0.73 -16.24 5.98
CA GLY A 119 -0.71 -16.54 4.56
C GLY A 119 -1.26 -17.93 4.20
N VAL A 120 -1.43 -18.15 2.90
CA VAL A 120 -1.72 -19.45 2.31
C VAL A 120 -0.51 -19.88 1.50
N ASP A 121 -0.09 -21.13 1.64
CA ASP A 121 0.94 -21.74 0.79
C ASP A 121 0.36 -22.05 -0.61
N SER A 122 0.18 -21.00 -1.41
CA SER A 122 -0.34 -21.06 -2.78
C SER A 122 -0.05 -19.76 -3.54
N ASP A 123 0.11 -19.87 -4.86
CA ASP A 123 0.17 -18.77 -5.83
C ASP A 123 -1.21 -18.14 -6.15
N ILE A 124 -2.29 -18.71 -5.61
CA ILE A 124 -3.66 -18.22 -5.82
C ILE A 124 -3.90 -16.92 -5.05
N VAL A 125 -3.31 -16.78 -3.85
CA VAL A 125 -3.44 -15.55 -3.08
C VAL A 125 -2.65 -14.45 -3.75
N VAL A 126 -3.26 -13.28 -3.78
CA VAL A 126 -2.81 -12.19 -4.61
C VAL A 126 -1.66 -11.45 -3.94
N THR A 127 -1.82 -11.16 -2.65
CA THR A 127 -0.77 -10.65 -1.77
C THR A 127 -1.11 -11.03 -0.33
N THR A 128 -0.19 -10.78 0.61
CA THR A 128 -0.41 -11.08 2.03
C THR A 128 -0.05 -9.88 2.92
N ALA A 129 -1.02 -9.39 3.70
CA ALA A 129 -0.77 -8.40 4.77
C ALA A 129 -0.43 -9.14 6.08
N GLN A 130 0.86 -9.26 6.41
CA GLN A 130 1.30 -10.02 7.58
C GLN A 130 2.58 -9.47 8.23
N THR A 131 2.80 -9.85 9.48
CA THR A 131 4.11 -9.75 10.13
C THR A 131 5.03 -10.85 9.61
N ASP A 132 6.32 -10.57 9.44
CA ASP A 132 7.32 -11.61 9.22
C ASP A 132 7.46 -12.49 10.48
N SER A 133 6.75 -13.62 10.48
CA SER A 133 6.66 -14.52 11.62
C SER A 133 8.01 -15.16 11.99
N LYS A 134 8.90 -15.40 11.01
CA LYS A 134 10.22 -15.99 11.28
C LYS A 134 11.13 -14.96 11.94
N ALA A 135 11.22 -13.76 11.39
CA ALA A 135 12.04 -12.69 11.95
C ALA A 135 11.53 -12.27 13.34
N ALA A 136 10.21 -12.16 13.51
CA ALA A 136 9.61 -11.83 14.79
C ALA A 136 9.89 -12.88 15.87
N ALA A 137 9.83 -14.17 15.53
CA ALA A 137 10.16 -15.24 16.47
C ALA A 137 11.67 -15.40 16.72
N ALA A 138 12.51 -15.09 15.74
CA ALA A 138 13.95 -14.98 15.96
C ALA A 138 14.28 -13.87 16.98
N LEU A 139 13.57 -12.74 16.93
CA LEU A 139 13.68 -11.70 17.95
C LEU A 139 13.22 -12.20 19.34
N ALA A 140 12.16 -13.01 19.40
CA ALA A 140 11.74 -13.65 20.65
C ALA A 140 12.83 -14.60 21.21
N ALA A 141 13.51 -15.36 20.35
CA ALA A 141 14.63 -16.23 20.74
C ALA A 141 15.81 -15.43 21.28
N ASP A 142 16.20 -14.34 20.61
CA ASP A 142 17.25 -13.43 21.07
C ASP A 142 16.92 -12.86 22.47
N LYS A 143 15.66 -12.46 22.68
CA LYS A 143 15.20 -11.94 23.98
C LYS A 143 15.10 -13.01 25.05
N MET A 144 14.71 -14.24 24.70
CA MET A 144 14.75 -15.39 25.62
C MET A 144 16.19 -15.65 26.07
N ALA A 145 17.13 -15.73 25.12
CA ALA A 145 18.54 -15.99 25.40
C ALA A 145 19.15 -14.93 26.32
N GLU A 146 18.88 -13.65 26.05
CA GLU A 146 19.29 -12.52 26.90
C GLU A 146 18.79 -12.71 28.34
N LYS A 147 17.51 -13.04 28.52
CA LYS A 147 16.87 -13.14 29.84
C LYS A 147 17.29 -14.38 30.64
N ILE A 148 17.67 -15.48 29.99
CA ILE A 148 18.12 -16.70 30.69
C ILE A 148 19.65 -16.78 30.87
N GLY A 149 20.39 -15.75 30.43
CA GLY A 149 21.85 -15.69 30.55
C GLY A 149 22.61 -16.49 29.48
N GLY A 150 21.97 -16.78 28.33
CA GLY A 150 22.61 -17.42 27.18
C GLY A 150 22.79 -18.94 27.27
N GLU A 151 22.24 -19.60 28.29
CA GLU A 151 22.30 -21.06 28.46
C GLU A 151 21.11 -21.63 29.23
N GLY A 152 20.70 -22.85 28.91
CA GLY A 152 19.66 -23.60 29.62
C GLY A 152 18.64 -24.28 28.72
N GLU A 153 17.61 -24.86 29.34
CA GLU A 153 16.53 -25.56 28.63
C GLU A 153 15.35 -24.62 28.41
N VAL A 154 14.79 -24.60 27.20
CA VAL A 154 13.60 -23.82 26.85
C VAL A 154 12.59 -24.69 26.13
N ALA A 155 11.31 -24.32 26.18
CA ALA A 155 10.24 -25.02 25.48
C ALA A 155 9.40 -24.05 24.65
N VAL A 156 8.70 -24.57 23.64
CA VAL A 156 7.77 -23.80 22.81
C VAL A 156 6.35 -24.31 23.03
N ILE A 157 5.41 -23.39 23.26
CA ILE A 157 3.98 -23.66 23.21
C ILE A 157 3.42 -23.01 21.95
N GLY A 158 3.24 -23.85 20.93
CA GLY A 158 2.69 -23.51 19.62
C GLY A 158 1.17 -23.32 19.67
N HIS A 159 0.66 -22.38 18.89
CA HIS A 159 -0.79 -22.23 18.72
C HIS A 159 -1.34 -23.20 17.68
N ASP A 160 -0.56 -23.57 16.68
CA ASP A 160 -0.92 -24.58 15.68
C ASP A 160 0.35 -25.12 14.97
N GLN A 161 0.23 -26.30 14.34
CA GLN A 161 1.31 -27.02 13.64
C GLN A 161 1.36 -26.78 12.12
N THR A 162 0.29 -26.23 11.54
CA THR A 162 0.00 -26.35 10.10
C THR A 162 -0.03 -25.00 9.37
N SER A 163 -0.54 -23.96 10.01
CA SER A 163 -0.59 -22.60 9.51
C SER A 163 0.81 -22.01 9.35
N THR A 164 0.93 -21.07 8.42
CA THR A 164 2.20 -20.38 8.15
C THR A 164 2.67 -19.55 9.35
N THR A 165 1.76 -18.98 10.13
CA THR A 165 2.10 -18.30 11.40
C THR A 165 2.54 -19.28 12.48
N GLY A 166 1.87 -20.42 12.64
CA GLY A 166 2.25 -21.47 13.60
C GLY A 166 3.63 -22.03 13.33
N THR A 167 3.85 -22.50 12.11
CA THR A 167 5.14 -23.05 11.66
C THR A 167 6.24 -21.99 11.63
N GLY A 168 5.98 -20.81 11.06
CA GLY A 168 6.96 -19.73 10.94
C GLY A 168 7.45 -19.22 12.29
N ARG A 169 6.56 -19.06 13.28
CA ARG A 169 6.97 -18.63 14.63
C ARG A 169 7.73 -19.73 15.38
N ARG A 170 7.32 -20.99 15.24
CA ARG A 170 8.07 -22.12 15.83
C ARG A 170 9.48 -22.19 15.24
N ASP A 171 9.57 -22.25 13.92
CA ASP A 171 10.84 -22.47 13.21
C ASP A 171 11.76 -21.27 13.39
N GLY A 172 11.25 -20.04 13.28
CA GLY A 172 12.05 -18.83 13.52
C GLY A 172 12.68 -18.80 14.92
N PHE A 173 11.94 -19.21 15.96
CA PHE A 173 12.49 -19.31 17.31
C PHE A 173 13.54 -20.43 17.42
N VAL A 174 13.20 -21.63 16.95
CA VAL A 174 14.05 -22.83 17.07
C VAL A 174 15.34 -22.68 16.29
N ASP A 175 15.27 -22.19 15.05
CA ASP A 175 16.41 -22.04 14.16
C ASP A 175 17.35 -20.95 14.66
N GLN A 176 16.82 -19.84 15.18
CA GLN A 176 17.63 -18.79 15.80
C GLN A 176 18.38 -19.29 17.05
N ILE A 177 17.71 -20.06 17.92
CA ILE A 177 18.37 -20.69 19.08
C ILE A 177 19.50 -21.61 18.62
N LYS A 178 19.25 -22.50 17.66
CA LYS A 178 20.25 -23.43 17.14
C LYS A 178 21.44 -22.71 16.51
N ALA A 179 21.18 -21.65 15.73
CA ALA A 179 22.22 -20.94 14.99
C ALA A 179 23.11 -20.08 15.88
N LYS A 180 22.54 -19.39 16.87
CA LYS A 180 23.24 -18.34 17.63
C LYS A 180 23.52 -18.70 19.09
N TYR A 181 22.78 -19.64 19.66
CA TYR A 181 22.83 -19.96 21.09
C TYR A 181 22.97 -21.47 21.34
N PRO A 182 24.12 -22.09 21.00
CA PRO A 182 24.31 -23.55 21.09
C PRO A 182 24.24 -24.11 22.52
N ARG A 183 24.34 -23.26 23.55
CA ARG A 183 24.16 -23.62 24.96
C ARG A 183 22.71 -23.56 25.44
N ILE A 184 21.78 -23.15 24.58
CA ILE A 184 20.34 -23.19 24.84
C ILE A 184 19.75 -24.38 24.08
N LYS A 185 19.04 -25.25 24.80
CA LYS A 185 18.39 -26.42 24.22
C LYS A 185 16.88 -26.23 24.21
N VAL A 186 16.27 -26.28 23.02
CA VAL A 186 14.82 -26.42 22.92
C VAL A 186 14.49 -27.88 23.25
N VAL A 187 13.92 -28.13 24.44
CA VAL A 187 13.70 -29.49 24.95
C VAL A 187 12.40 -30.11 24.47
N ASP A 188 11.39 -29.28 24.19
CA ASP A 188 10.07 -29.75 23.76
C ASP A 188 9.30 -28.66 23.00
N ILE A 189 8.41 -29.09 22.12
CA ILE A 189 7.49 -28.24 21.35
C ILE A 189 6.11 -28.87 21.46
N GLN A 190 5.22 -28.22 22.21
CA GLN A 190 3.85 -28.68 22.45
C GLN A 190 2.87 -27.67 21.86
N TYR A 191 1.62 -28.07 21.61
CA TYR A 191 0.65 -27.22 20.90
C TYR A 191 -0.64 -27.07 21.69
N GLY A 192 -0.96 -25.83 22.06
CA GLY A 192 -2.12 -25.47 22.87
C GLY A 192 -3.36 -25.08 22.06
N GLY A 193 -3.29 -25.02 20.73
CA GLY A 193 -4.45 -24.66 19.89
C GLY A 193 -4.88 -23.20 20.04
N GLY A 194 -3.98 -22.33 20.51
CA GLY A 194 -4.29 -20.94 20.91
C GLY A 194 -5.13 -20.83 22.19
N ASP A 195 -5.44 -21.94 22.86
CA ASP A 195 -6.28 -21.97 24.05
C ASP A 195 -5.44 -21.82 25.33
N HIS A 196 -5.81 -20.87 26.20
CA HIS A 196 -5.04 -20.58 27.40
C HIS A 196 -5.18 -21.65 28.50
N LEU A 197 -6.26 -22.41 28.55
CA LEU A 197 -6.44 -23.50 29.52
C LEU A 197 -5.59 -24.70 29.10
N LYS A 198 -5.66 -25.09 27.83
CA LYS A 198 -4.80 -26.16 27.28
C LYS A 198 -3.31 -25.80 27.42
N SER A 199 -2.97 -24.56 27.10
CA SER A 199 -1.59 -24.06 27.23
C SER A 199 -1.12 -24.00 28.68
N ALA A 200 -2.02 -23.78 29.65
CA ALA A 200 -1.69 -23.84 31.07
C ALA A 200 -1.39 -25.27 31.53
N GLU A 201 -2.18 -26.26 31.12
CA GLU A 201 -1.88 -27.67 31.40
C GLU A 201 -0.54 -28.09 30.78
N ILE A 202 -0.30 -27.73 29.52
CA ILE A 202 0.97 -27.99 28.83
C ILE A 202 2.14 -27.40 29.62
N ALA A 203 2.05 -26.13 30.05
CA ALA A 203 3.11 -25.49 30.82
C ALA A 203 3.39 -26.22 32.15
N LYS A 204 2.34 -26.68 32.85
CA LYS A 204 2.49 -27.50 34.06
C LYS A 204 3.24 -28.79 33.77
N THR A 205 2.84 -29.55 32.74
CA THR A 205 3.50 -30.78 32.33
C THR A 205 4.96 -30.55 31.94
N LEU A 206 5.26 -29.50 31.18
CA LEU A 206 6.63 -29.14 30.79
C LEU A 206 7.52 -28.88 32.02
N THR A 207 7.04 -28.15 33.03
CA THR A 207 7.84 -27.89 34.24
C THR A 207 8.05 -29.11 35.13
N GLN A 208 7.17 -30.12 35.03
CA GLN A 208 7.33 -31.39 35.74
C GLN A 208 8.31 -32.31 35.00
N ALA A 209 8.19 -32.39 33.67
CA ALA A 209 9.04 -33.22 32.83
C ALA A 209 10.48 -32.69 32.72
N TYR A 210 10.64 -31.36 32.76
CA TYR A 210 11.93 -30.69 32.62
C TYR A 210 12.21 -29.77 33.83
N PRO A 211 12.69 -30.31 34.97
CA PRO A 211 12.93 -29.53 36.19
C PRO A 211 13.97 -28.40 36.03
N LYS A 212 14.79 -28.43 34.97
CA LYS A 212 15.82 -27.43 34.65
C LYS A 212 15.36 -26.40 33.60
N LEU A 213 14.09 -26.43 33.21
CA LEU A 213 13.51 -25.50 32.26
C LEU A 213 13.67 -24.05 32.76
N LYS A 214 14.29 -23.21 31.93
CA LYS A 214 14.52 -21.79 32.21
C LYS A 214 13.55 -20.87 31.49
N GLY A 215 12.89 -21.30 30.42
CA GLY A 215 11.93 -20.45 29.74
C GLY A 215 10.96 -21.14 28.79
N ILE A 216 9.87 -20.45 28.49
CA ILE A 216 8.80 -20.88 27.59
C ILE A 216 8.51 -19.77 26.59
N PHE A 217 8.50 -20.12 25.30
CA PHE A 217 8.02 -19.24 24.24
C PHE A 217 6.57 -19.59 23.87
N GLY A 218 5.65 -18.65 24.05
CA GLY A 218 4.27 -18.75 23.61
C GLY A 218 4.08 -18.09 22.25
N THR A 219 3.74 -18.87 21.23
CA THR A 219 3.72 -18.39 19.82
C THR A 219 2.53 -17.50 19.46
N ASN A 220 1.52 -17.37 20.32
CA ASN A 220 0.41 -16.41 20.22
C ASN A 220 -0.03 -15.97 21.63
N GLU A 221 -0.96 -15.02 21.69
CA GLU A 221 -1.53 -14.51 22.96
C GLU A 221 -2.00 -15.63 23.90
N GLY A 222 -2.83 -16.56 23.42
CA GLY A 222 -3.39 -17.62 24.26
C GLY A 222 -2.34 -18.58 24.81
N SER A 223 -1.32 -18.90 24.01
CA SER A 223 -0.19 -19.73 24.43
C SER A 223 0.63 -19.06 25.53
N ALA A 224 0.89 -17.75 25.39
CA ALA A 224 1.66 -16.98 26.37
C ALA A 224 0.90 -16.79 27.70
N ILE A 225 -0.38 -16.41 27.62
CA ILE A 225 -1.24 -16.28 28.81
C ILE A 225 -1.38 -17.62 29.51
N GLY A 226 -1.60 -18.70 28.76
CA GLY A 226 -1.70 -20.04 29.33
C GLY A 226 -0.43 -20.47 30.02
N ALA A 227 0.74 -20.23 29.40
CA ALA A 227 2.03 -20.49 30.04
C ALA A 227 2.14 -19.81 31.41
N GLY A 228 1.83 -18.51 31.47
CA GLY A 228 1.90 -17.75 32.72
C GLY A 228 0.91 -18.24 33.79
N LYS A 229 -0.33 -18.60 33.39
CA LYS A 229 -1.33 -19.17 34.30
C LYS A 229 -0.89 -20.52 34.86
N GLY A 230 -0.40 -21.40 33.99
CA GLY A 230 0.10 -22.72 34.37
C GLY A 230 1.26 -22.65 35.36
N LEU A 231 2.20 -21.73 35.15
CA LEU A 231 3.31 -21.52 36.09
C LEU A 231 2.84 -21.00 37.46
N LYS A 232 1.91 -20.03 37.48
CA LYS A 232 1.30 -19.51 38.71
C LYS A 232 0.59 -20.63 39.49
N GLU A 233 -0.21 -21.45 38.81
CA GLU A 233 -0.94 -22.58 39.41
C GLU A 233 0.01 -23.66 39.96
N ALA A 234 1.09 -23.98 39.22
CA ALA A 234 2.12 -24.91 39.67
C ALA A 234 3.06 -24.31 40.73
N LYS A 235 2.87 -23.04 41.12
CA LYS A 235 3.74 -22.30 42.04
C LYS A 235 5.21 -22.34 41.61
N LYS A 236 5.45 -22.31 40.29
CA LYS A 236 6.79 -22.28 39.68
C LYS A 236 7.18 -20.82 39.45
N THR A 237 8.36 -20.44 39.92
CA THR A 237 8.92 -19.09 39.78
C THR A 237 10.28 -19.16 39.08
N GLY A 238 10.75 -18.02 38.55
CA GLY A 238 12.08 -17.92 37.95
C GLY A 238 12.20 -18.42 36.51
N LEU A 239 11.10 -18.84 35.87
CA LEU A 239 11.09 -19.12 34.43
C LEU A 239 10.76 -17.85 33.64
N VAL A 240 11.47 -17.67 32.53
CA VAL A 240 11.23 -16.58 31.59
C VAL A 240 10.14 -16.98 30.61
N ILE A 241 9.05 -16.22 30.52
CA ILE A 241 8.06 -16.37 29.45
C ILE A 241 8.23 -15.22 28.46
N ILE A 242 8.40 -15.54 27.18
CA ILE A 242 8.27 -14.57 26.09
C ILE A 242 7.01 -14.94 25.30
N GLY A 243 6.12 -13.98 25.12
CA GLY A 243 4.89 -14.17 24.37
C GLY A 243 4.91 -13.53 22.99
N PHE A 244 3.76 -13.58 22.33
CA PHE A 244 3.45 -12.88 21.10
C PHE A 244 2.12 -12.13 21.30
N ASP A 245 1.92 -11.04 20.57
CA ASP A 245 0.78 -10.12 20.67
C ASP A 245 0.78 -9.25 21.94
N SER A 246 -0.31 -8.50 22.19
CA SER A 246 -0.34 -7.46 23.22
C SER A 246 -1.73 -7.10 23.74
N GLY A 247 -2.65 -8.06 23.85
CA GLY A 247 -3.94 -7.80 24.49
C GLY A 247 -3.80 -7.55 25.98
N LYS A 248 -4.89 -7.05 26.58
CA LYS A 248 -4.90 -6.55 27.95
C LYS A 248 -4.39 -7.56 28.97
N ALA A 249 -4.89 -8.79 28.94
CA ALA A 249 -4.51 -9.82 29.91
C ALA A 249 -3.00 -10.13 29.86
N GLN A 250 -2.41 -10.20 28.67
CA GLN A 250 -0.98 -10.42 28.52
C GLN A 250 -0.17 -9.21 29.00
N LYS A 251 -0.60 -7.98 28.71
CA LYS A 251 0.03 -6.77 29.25
C LYS A 251 -0.03 -6.71 30.77
N ASP A 252 -1.16 -7.08 31.37
CA ASP A 252 -1.30 -7.13 32.83
C ASP A 252 -0.30 -8.16 33.43
N MET A 253 -0.10 -9.31 32.77
CA MET A 253 0.88 -10.33 33.15
C MET A 253 2.34 -9.92 32.87
N ILE A 254 2.58 -8.96 31.97
CA ILE A 254 3.91 -8.36 31.79
C ILE A 254 4.17 -7.37 32.93
N ASN A 255 3.18 -6.54 33.25
CA ASN A 255 3.29 -5.54 34.31
C ASN A 255 3.49 -6.17 35.69
N ASP A 256 2.87 -7.33 35.95
CA ASP A 256 3.03 -8.06 37.22
C ASP A 256 4.28 -8.97 37.26
N GLY A 257 5.05 -9.03 36.17
CA GLY A 257 6.29 -9.81 36.06
C GLY A 257 6.11 -11.30 35.76
N THR A 258 4.89 -11.78 35.53
CA THR A 258 4.65 -13.19 35.17
C THR A 258 5.19 -13.53 33.78
N ILE A 259 5.08 -12.59 32.84
CA ILE A 259 5.59 -12.69 31.48
C ILE A 259 6.69 -11.64 31.31
N ALA A 260 7.86 -12.04 30.82
CA ALA A 260 9.01 -11.15 30.71
C ALA A 260 8.88 -10.13 29.56
N GLY A 261 8.07 -10.44 28.56
CA GLY A 261 7.76 -9.56 27.43
C GLY A 261 6.98 -10.28 26.34
N ALA A 262 6.61 -9.54 25.29
CA ALA A 262 5.96 -10.09 24.11
C ALA A 262 6.41 -9.40 22.83
N ILE A 263 6.45 -10.15 21.73
CA ILE A 263 6.62 -9.58 20.39
C ILE A 263 5.27 -9.07 19.91
N THR A 264 5.21 -7.80 19.49
CA THR A 264 3.95 -7.17 19.07
C THR A 264 3.85 -7.07 17.55
N GLN A 265 2.63 -6.94 17.07
CA GLN A 265 2.29 -6.76 15.66
C GLN A 265 1.56 -5.44 15.46
N ASN A 266 1.30 -5.07 14.19
CA ASN A 266 0.38 -3.98 13.83
C ASN A 266 -0.98 -4.55 13.34
N PRO A 267 -1.84 -5.06 14.23
CA PRO A 267 -3.11 -5.68 13.82
C PRO A 267 -4.04 -4.69 13.09
N VAL A 268 -4.09 -3.44 13.53
CA VAL A 268 -4.87 -2.38 12.86
C VAL A 268 -4.36 -2.18 11.43
N GLY A 269 -3.04 -2.08 11.25
CA GLY A 269 -2.42 -1.99 9.94
C GLY A 269 -2.69 -3.21 9.06
N ILE A 270 -2.64 -4.43 9.61
CA ILE A 270 -2.97 -5.67 8.88
C ILE A 270 -4.40 -5.60 8.32
N GLY A 271 -5.39 -5.27 9.16
CA GLY A 271 -6.78 -5.16 8.72
C GLY A 271 -6.98 -4.09 7.66
N TYR A 272 -6.38 -2.91 7.87
CA TYR A 272 -6.45 -1.79 6.93
C TYR A 272 -5.84 -2.16 5.58
N LYS A 273 -4.60 -2.68 5.60
CA LYS A 273 -3.84 -3.04 4.39
C LYS A 273 -4.45 -4.20 3.62
N THR A 274 -5.19 -5.08 4.28
CA THR A 274 -5.95 -6.15 3.61
C THR A 274 -7.06 -5.58 2.74
N VAL A 275 -7.87 -4.66 3.29
CA VAL A 275 -8.96 -4.01 2.55
C VAL A 275 -8.39 -3.07 1.47
N GLU A 276 -7.34 -2.34 1.80
CA GLU A 276 -6.62 -1.50 0.85
C GLU A 276 -6.12 -2.31 -0.36
N ALA A 277 -5.39 -3.42 -0.13
CA ALA A 277 -4.90 -4.27 -1.21
C ALA A 277 -6.03 -4.91 -2.02
N ALA A 278 -7.18 -5.16 -1.40
CA ALA A 278 -8.37 -5.66 -2.08
C ALA A 278 -9.05 -4.62 -2.99
N VAL A 279 -8.81 -3.32 -2.74
CA VAL A 279 -9.39 -2.20 -3.50
C VAL A 279 -8.41 -1.62 -4.53
N LYS A 280 -7.11 -1.74 -4.28
CA LYS A 280 -6.07 -1.07 -5.08
C LYS A 280 -5.89 -1.67 -6.48
N ALA A 281 -5.86 -0.77 -7.46
CA ALA A 281 -5.65 -1.06 -8.87
C ALA A 281 -4.78 0.08 -9.44
N LEU A 282 -3.46 -0.10 -9.47
CA LEU A 282 -2.52 0.95 -9.88
C LEU A 282 -2.51 1.12 -11.40
N LYS A 283 -2.76 2.33 -11.92
CA LYS A 283 -2.92 2.56 -13.36
C LYS A 283 -1.58 2.88 -14.00
N VAL A 284 -1.26 2.21 -15.11
CA VAL A 284 0.01 2.32 -15.83
C VAL A 284 -0.22 2.60 -17.32
N ARG A 285 0.81 3.07 -18.00
CA ARG A 285 0.92 3.03 -19.46
C ARG A 285 2.12 2.16 -19.81
N TYR A 286 1.96 1.20 -20.71
CA TYR A 286 3.00 0.22 -21.05
C TYR A 286 3.22 0.13 -22.55
N GLY A 287 4.44 -0.22 -22.99
CA GLY A 287 4.77 -0.35 -24.40
C GLY A 287 5.93 0.54 -24.84
N LEU A 288 6.17 0.60 -26.14
CA LEU A 288 7.24 1.44 -26.73
C LEU A 288 6.88 2.93 -26.70
N PRO A 289 7.87 3.84 -26.70
CA PRO A 289 7.64 5.28 -26.78
C PRO A 289 6.66 5.64 -27.92
N GLY A 290 5.58 6.34 -27.59
CA GLY A 290 4.56 6.79 -28.54
C GLY A 290 3.57 5.71 -29.00
N GLN A 291 3.69 4.48 -28.47
CA GLN A 291 2.79 3.36 -28.74
C GLN A 291 2.26 2.75 -27.45
N GLU A 292 2.27 3.52 -26.35
CA GLU A 292 1.83 3.01 -25.07
C GLU A 292 0.34 2.70 -25.06
N LYS A 293 -0.01 1.64 -24.31
CA LYS A 293 -1.37 1.23 -24.02
C LYS A 293 -1.69 1.43 -22.54
N PRO A 294 -2.96 1.70 -22.20
CA PRO A 294 -3.37 1.74 -20.81
C PRO A 294 -3.32 0.35 -20.19
N GLY A 295 -2.87 0.27 -18.95
CA GLY A 295 -2.88 -0.94 -18.16
C GLY A 295 -3.13 -0.67 -16.68
N VAL A 296 -3.23 -1.75 -15.93
CA VAL A 296 -3.37 -1.73 -14.47
C VAL A 296 -2.52 -2.83 -13.87
N LEU A 297 -1.90 -2.59 -12.72
CA LEU A 297 -1.24 -3.67 -12.00
C LEU A 297 -2.29 -4.58 -11.37
N ASP A 298 -2.23 -5.88 -11.69
CA ASP A 298 -2.82 -6.88 -10.81
C ASP A 298 -2.06 -6.91 -9.49
N ALA A 299 -2.65 -7.51 -8.47
CA ALA A 299 -2.02 -7.43 -7.17
C ALA A 299 -0.88 -8.46 -6.95
N GLN A 300 -0.46 -9.18 -8.00
CA GLN A 300 0.89 -9.76 -8.12
C GLN A 300 1.94 -8.80 -8.71
N GLY A 301 1.55 -7.56 -9.00
CA GLY A 301 2.42 -6.54 -9.60
C GLY A 301 2.65 -6.70 -11.10
N ARG A 302 1.82 -7.48 -11.81
CA ARG A 302 1.93 -7.65 -13.27
C ARG A 302 0.97 -6.73 -13.99
N VAL A 303 1.32 -6.34 -15.20
CA VAL A 303 0.47 -5.44 -16.00
C VAL A 303 -0.66 -6.23 -16.66
N ARG A 304 -1.88 -5.72 -16.51
CA ARG A 304 -3.10 -6.15 -17.19
C ARG A 304 -3.55 -5.08 -18.17
N ASP A 305 -3.90 -5.49 -19.38
CA ASP A 305 -4.30 -4.55 -20.44
C ASP A 305 -5.69 -3.95 -20.17
N LEU A 306 -5.78 -2.62 -20.19
CA LEU A 306 -7.02 -1.86 -20.01
C LEU A 306 -7.58 -1.28 -21.32
N SER A 307 -6.98 -1.58 -22.47
CA SER A 307 -7.32 -0.96 -23.75
C SER A 307 -8.74 -1.27 -24.24
N ALA A 308 -9.36 -2.34 -23.73
CA ALA A 308 -10.77 -2.65 -23.96
C ALA A 308 -11.74 -1.72 -23.19
N HIS A 309 -11.27 -1.03 -22.16
CA HIS A 309 -12.09 -0.20 -21.26
C HIS A 309 -11.86 1.30 -21.45
N ILE A 310 -10.64 1.70 -21.80
CA ILE A 310 -10.24 3.08 -22.03
C ILE A 310 -9.23 3.16 -23.18
N THR A 311 -9.20 4.29 -23.88
CA THR A 311 -8.24 4.54 -24.96
C THR A 311 -6.83 4.72 -24.40
N ASP A 312 -6.69 5.49 -23.32
CA ASP A 312 -5.42 5.75 -22.65
C ASP A 312 -5.67 6.22 -21.19
N VAL A 313 -4.64 6.21 -20.33
CA VAL A 313 -4.69 6.77 -18.98
C VAL A 313 -4.50 8.30 -19.07
N GLY A 314 -5.50 9.00 -19.58
CA GLY A 314 -5.43 10.44 -19.80
C GLY A 314 -6.79 11.06 -20.15
N GLY A 315 -6.88 12.39 -20.08
CA GLY A 315 -8.08 13.14 -20.48
C GLY A 315 -9.38 12.59 -19.87
N ALA A 316 -10.31 12.17 -20.72
CA ALA A 316 -11.63 11.68 -20.31
C ALA A 316 -11.59 10.41 -19.43
N ALA A 317 -10.51 9.62 -19.48
CA ALA A 317 -10.35 8.45 -18.60
C ALA A 317 -10.12 8.84 -17.14
N LEU A 318 -9.63 10.06 -16.90
CA LEU A 318 -9.33 10.60 -15.57
C LEU A 318 -10.50 11.32 -14.92
N LEU A 319 -11.62 11.48 -15.64
CA LEU A 319 -12.85 12.06 -15.09
C LEU A 319 -13.38 11.19 -13.93
N PRO A 320 -13.98 11.79 -12.89
CA PRO A 320 -14.48 11.06 -11.72
C PRO A 320 -15.37 9.86 -12.05
N GLU A 321 -16.27 10.00 -13.03
CA GLU A 321 -17.16 8.95 -13.51
C GLU A 321 -16.43 7.82 -14.25
N SER A 322 -15.36 8.14 -14.98
CA SER A 322 -14.53 7.13 -15.66
C SER A 322 -13.69 6.35 -14.66
N LEU A 323 -13.07 7.03 -13.69
CA LEU A 323 -12.33 6.38 -12.61
C LEU A 323 -13.27 5.51 -11.76
N ALA A 324 -14.49 5.98 -11.49
CA ALA A 324 -15.51 5.17 -10.80
C ALA A 324 -15.89 3.90 -11.59
N ARG A 325 -16.05 4.00 -12.91
CA ARG A 325 -16.30 2.85 -13.79
C ARG A 325 -15.12 1.87 -13.78
N LEU A 326 -13.89 2.38 -13.85
CA LEU A 326 -12.67 1.56 -13.85
C LEU A 326 -12.46 0.80 -12.53
N ARG A 327 -12.86 1.37 -11.38
CA ARG A 327 -12.88 0.65 -10.10
C ARG A 327 -13.77 -0.59 -10.10
N GLY A 328 -14.78 -0.64 -10.99
CA GLY A 328 -15.66 -1.80 -11.13
C GLY A 328 -15.09 -2.92 -12.00
N VAL A 329 -13.96 -2.69 -12.69
CA VAL A 329 -13.32 -3.68 -13.57
C VAL A 329 -12.66 -4.77 -12.73
N VAL A 330 -12.95 -6.03 -13.05
CA VAL A 330 -12.28 -7.18 -12.45
C VAL A 330 -10.92 -7.34 -13.11
N VAL A 331 -9.87 -6.85 -12.45
CA VAL A 331 -8.51 -6.74 -13.01
C VAL A 331 -7.97 -8.10 -13.51
N GLU A 332 -8.26 -9.18 -12.80
CA GLU A 332 -7.81 -10.54 -13.12
C GLU A 332 -8.46 -11.09 -14.40
N SER A 333 -9.59 -10.52 -14.79
CA SER A 333 -10.29 -10.89 -16.03
C SER A 333 -9.67 -10.29 -17.28
N LEU A 334 -8.83 -9.26 -17.11
CA LEU A 334 -8.16 -8.56 -18.19
C LEU A 334 -7.00 -9.39 -18.75
N PRO A 335 -6.68 -9.24 -20.05
CA PRO A 335 -5.51 -9.87 -20.64
C PRO A 335 -4.24 -9.54 -19.87
N LEU A 336 -3.46 -10.57 -19.53
CA LEU A 336 -2.12 -10.38 -18.99
C LEU A 336 -1.19 -9.86 -20.08
N VAL A 337 -0.38 -8.87 -19.75
CA VAL A 337 0.70 -8.37 -20.60
C VAL A 337 1.97 -9.13 -20.23
N ASP A 338 2.67 -9.65 -21.24
CA ASP A 338 3.93 -10.35 -21.03
C ASP A 338 5.03 -9.41 -20.50
N GLY A 339 5.80 -9.91 -19.54
CA GLY A 339 6.89 -9.20 -18.90
C GLY A 339 6.59 -8.69 -17.49
N ILE A 340 7.64 -8.22 -16.84
CA ILE A 340 7.70 -7.66 -15.50
C ILE A 340 7.92 -6.15 -15.66
N PRO A 341 7.00 -5.30 -15.16
CA PRO A 341 7.14 -3.85 -15.29
C PRO A 341 8.46 -3.37 -14.70
N GLN A 342 9.10 -2.40 -15.37
CA GLN A 342 10.38 -1.80 -14.96
C GLN A 342 11.59 -2.76 -14.99
N LYS A 343 11.44 -3.94 -15.61
CA LYS A 343 12.54 -4.89 -15.83
C LYS A 343 12.70 -5.25 -17.30
N ASP A 344 11.71 -5.93 -17.87
CA ASP A 344 11.66 -6.32 -19.29
C ASP A 344 10.37 -5.84 -19.99
N LEU A 345 9.41 -5.32 -19.21
CA LEU A 345 8.28 -4.54 -19.72
C LEU A 345 8.50 -3.05 -19.43
N ARG A 346 8.68 -2.26 -20.49
CA ARG A 346 8.77 -0.79 -20.39
C ARG A 346 7.43 -0.19 -19.96
N LEU A 347 7.49 0.67 -18.95
CA LEU A 347 6.41 1.60 -18.62
C LEU A 347 6.70 2.96 -19.26
N GLY A 348 5.67 3.57 -19.84
CA GLY A 348 5.73 4.97 -20.28
C GLY A 348 5.28 5.91 -19.16
N ALA A 349 5.21 7.20 -19.47
CA ALA A 349 4.66 8.20 -18.55
C ALA A 349 3.26 7.77 -18.10
N CYS A 350 2.99 7.79 -16.79
CA CYS A 350 1.74 7.22 -16.26
C CYS A 350 0.47 7.97 -16.66
N VAL A 351 0.60 9.18 -17.19
CA VAL A 351 -0.48 9.97 -17.77
C VAL A 351 -0.21 10.20 -19.26
N GLY A 352 -1.18 9.84 -20.10
CA GLY A 352 -1.13 10.06 -21.54
C GLY A 352 -1.69 11.43 -21.92
N ASN A 353 -1.14 12.02 -22.98
CA ASN A 353 -1.61 13.29 -23.57
C ASN A 353 -1.74 14.44 -22.55
N VAL A 354 -0.73 14.61 -21.68
CA VAL A 354 -0.68 15.71 -20.71
C VAL A 354 -0.79 17.05 -21.45
N GLY A 355 -1.81 17.85 -21.10
CA GLY A 355 -2.07 19.14 -21.73
C GLY A 355 -1.12 20.23 -21.22
N LYS A 356 -1.00 20.35 -19.90
CA LYS A 356 -0.04 21.25 -19.23
C LYS A 356 0.76 20.49 -18.18
N PHE A 357 2.07 20.71 -18.19
CA PHE A 357 2.98 20.29 -17.13
C PHE A 357 3.43 21.53 -16.37
N ILE A 358 2.72 21.80 -15.29
CA ILE A 358 2.85 23.01 -14.47
C ILE A 358 3.77 22.69 -13.31
N CYS A 359 4.76 23.54 -13.03
CA CYS A 359 5.74 23.31 -11.98
C CYS A 359 5.78 24.49 -11.01
N ILE A 360 6.00 24.17 -9.74
CA ILE A 360 6.15 25.14 -8.67
C ILE A 360 7.63 25.24 -8.30
N GLY A 361 8.12 26.47 -8.12
CA GLY A 361 9.48 26.73 -7.64
C GLY A 361 9.65 26.35 -6.17
N LEU A 362 10.46 27.12 -5.44
CA LEU A 362 10.76 26.87 -4.03
C LEU A 362 9.48 26.75 -3.19
N ASN A 363 9.13 25.52 -2.77
CA ASN A 363 7.89 25.22 -2.07
C ASN A 363 8.08 24.39 -0.79
N TYR A 364 9.31 24.10 -0.39
CA TYR A 364 9.62 23.29 0.80
C TYR A 364 10.39 24.14 1.80
N SER A 365 9.86 24.24 3.02
CA SER A 365 10.38 25.15 4.06
C SER A 365 11.79 24.80 4.51
N ASP A 366 12.11 23.51 4.60
CA ASP A 366 13.45 22.99 4.86
C ASP A 366 14.41 23.25 3.68
N HIS A 367 13.94 23.19 2.44
CA HIS A 367 14.76 23.52 1.26
C HIS A 367 15.11 25.01 1.22
N ALA A 368 14.16 25.86 1.58
CA ALA A 368 14.39 27.29 1.72
C ALA A 368 15.46 27.58 2.79
N ALA A 369 15.37 26.91 3.94
CA ALA A 369 16.34 27.02 5.02
C ALA A 369 17.75 26.55 4.60
N GLU A 370 17.87 25.42 3.88
CA GLU A 370 19.15 24.91 3.35
C GLU A 370 19.83 25.94 2.44
N SER A 371 19.04 26.57 1.58
CA SER A 371 19.53 27.53 0.59
C SER A 371 19.74 28.93 1.16
N GLY A 372 19.39 29.17 2.44
CA GLY A 372 19.41 30.50 3.05
C GLY A 372 18.42 31.48 2.39
N MET A 373 17.38 30.96 1.75
CA MET A 373 16.36 31.73 1.05
C MET A 373 15.08 31.81 1.88
N GLN A 374 14.27 32.85 1.65
CA GLN A 374 12.89 32.88 2.10
C GLN A 374 12.00 32.29 1.00
N VAL A 375 10.99 31.51 1.40
CA VAL A 375 9.93 31.13 0.47
C VAL A 375 9.25 32.42 -0.03
N PRO A 376 9.04 32.59 -1.35
CA PRO A 376 8.35 33.75 -1.89
C PRO A 376 6.98 33.97 -1.23
N PRO A 377 6.36 35.16 -1.32
CA PRO A 377 5.03 35.40 -0.75
C PRO A 377 3.91 34.72 -1.53
N GLU A 378 4.15 34.36 -2.80
CA GLU A 378 3.24 33.56 -3.63
C GLU A 378 4.02 32.52 -4.47
N PRO A 379 3.37 31.43 -4.93
CA PRO A 379 4.04 30.40 -5.72
C PRO A 379 4.69 30.95 -6.99
N VAL A 380 5.97 30.65 -7.20
CA VAL A 380 6.60 30.86 -8.51
C VAL A 380 6.16 29.74 -9.44
N VAL A 381 5.52 30.09 -10.54
CA VAL A 381 4.96 29.13 -11.51
C VAL A 381 5.77 29.17 -12.80
N PHE A 382 6.16 27.99 -13.29
CA PHE A 382 6.77 27.79 -14.60
C PHE A 382 6.21 26.49 -15.22
N ASN A 383 6.61 26.15 -16.44
CA ASN A 383 6.16 24.95 -17.13
C ASN A 383 7.34 24.14 -17.64
N LYS A 384 7.09 22.84 -17.80
CA LYS A 384 7.86 21.99 -18.70
C LYS A 384 7.12 21.85 -20.02
N TRP A 385 7.86 21.86 -21.13
CA TRP A 385 7.29 21.49 -22.41
C TRP A 385 6.86 20.03 -22.36
N THR A 386 5.75 19.69 -23.03
CA THR A 386 5.23 18.32 -23.01
C THR A 386 6.18 17.31 -23.68
N SER A 387 7.12 17.78 -24.52
CA SER A 387 8.20 16.95 -25.07
C SER A 387 9.21 16.46 -24.02
N ALA A 388 9.26 17.10 -22.84
CA ALA A 388 10.10 16.65 -21.73
C ALA A 388 9.58 15.35 -21.09
N ILE A 389 8.30 15.01 -21.29
CA ILE A 389 7.64 13.93 -20.57
C ILE A 389 8.11 12.57 -21.10
N VAL A 390 8.64 11.75 -20.21
CA VAL A 390 9.06 10.37 -20.51
C VAL A 390 8.62 9.42 -19.40
N GLY A 391 8.76 8.11 -19.65
CA GLY A 391 8.45 7.07 -18.69
C GLY A 391 9.37 7.09 -17.47
N PRO A 392 8.98 6.38 -16.41
CA PRO A 392 9.70 6.36 -15.13
C PRO A 392 11.15 5.90 -15.27
N ASP A 393 11.45 4.95 -16.17
CA ASP A 393 12.81 4.41 -16.31
C ASP A 393 13.44 4.70 -17.67
N ASP A 394 12.85 5.64 -18.42
CA ASP A 394 13.46 6.11 -19.65
C ASP A 394 14.75 6.89 -19.34
N ALA A 395 15.67 6.90 -20.29
CA ALA A 395 16.92 7.64 -20.13
C ALA A 395 16.68 9.14 -20.06
N VAL A 396 17.46 9.82 -19.24
CA VAL A 396 17.53 11.29 -19.20
C VAL A 396 18.69 11.74 -20.09
N GLU A 397 18.37 12.54 -21.11
CA GLU A 397 19.34 13.06 -22.06
C GLU A 397 19.93 14.39 -21.57
N ILE A 398 21.21 14.37 -21.23
CA ILE A 398 21.97 15.57 -20.91
C ILE A 398 22.15 16.40 -22.19
N PRO A 399 21.65 17.66 -22.24
CA PRO A 399 21.74 18.49 -23.42
C PRO A 399 23.19 18.72 -23.86
N ARG A 400 23.40 18.92 -25.16
CA ARG A 400 24.73 19.20 -25.70
C ARG A 400 25.32 20.47 -25.07
N GLY A 401 26.52 20.34 -24.53
CA GLY A 401 27.20 21.45 -23.86
C GLY A 401 26.66 21.78 -22.47
N SER A 402 25.69 21.02 -21.94
CA SER A 402 25.23 21.21 -20.56
C SER A 402 26.38 20.97 -19.59
N VAL A 403 26.51 21.86 -18.62
CA VAL A 403 27.50 21.77 -17.55
C VAL A 403 26.86 21.66 -16.17
N LYS A 404 25.56 22.02 -16.04
CA LYS A 404 24.82 22.08 -14.77
C LYS A 404 23.47 21.33 -14.81
N THR A 405 23.40 20.15 -15.41
CA THR A 405 22.21 19.28 -15.29
C THR A 405 22.03 18.79 -13.85
N ASP A 406 20.81 18.83 -13.32
CA ASP A 406 20.46 18.64 -11.91
C ASP A 406 19.15 17.84 -11.76
N TRP A 407 18.89 17.32 -10.56
CA TRP A 407 17.76 16.45 -10.22
C TRP A 407 16.84 17.09 -9.19
N GLU A 408 15.56 16.69 -9.19
CA GLU A 408 14.56 17.11 -8.21
C GLU A 408 13.45 16.05 -8.07
N VAL A 409 13.37 15.33 -6.94
CA VAL A 409 12.18 14.48 -6.66
C VAL A 409 11.00 15.34 -6.24
N GLU A 410 9.85 15.14 -6.88
CA GLU A 410 8.64 15.92 -6.62
C GLU A 410 7.37 15.06 -6.63
N LEU A 411 6.37 15.52 -5.87
CA LEU A 411 5.01 14.99 -5.96
C LEU A 411 4.33 15.57 -7.21
N GLY A 412 3.88 14.69 -8.10
CA GLY A 412 3.03 15.06 -9.23
C GLY A 412 1.55 14.91 -8.87
N VAL A 413 0.77 15.98 -8.99
CA VAL A 413 -0.69 15.97 -8.83
C VAL A 413 -1.35 15.95 -10.20
N VAL A 414 -2.17 14.94 -10.47
CA VAL A 414 -2.86 14.77 -11.76
C VAL A 414 -4.29 15.26 -11.64
N ILE A 415 -4.68 16.20 -12.49
CA ILE A 415 -6.04 16.74 -12.52
C ILE A 415 -6.98 15.75 -13.21
N GLY A 416 -8.10 15.41 -12.55
CA GLY A 416 -9.15 14.54 -13.09
C GLY A 416 -10.37 15.28 -13.56
N LYS A 417 -10.73 16.38 -12.89
CA LYS A 417 -11.86 17.25 -13.26
C LYS A 417 -11.33 18.65 -13.56
N GLY A 418 -11.63 19.15 -14.75
CA GLY A 418 -11.23 20.50 -15.14
C GLY A 418 -11.97 21.60 -14.37
N GLY A 419 -11.48 22.83 -14.48
CA GLY A 419 -12.09 24.00 -13.85
C GLY A 419 -11.28 25.27 -13.98
N ARG A 420 -11.90 26.39 -13.62
CA ARG A 420 -11.30 27.72 -13.50
C ARG A 420 -11.84 28.36 -12.23
N TYR A 421 -11.05 29.19 -11.56
CA TYR A 421 -11.43 29.83 -10.30
C TYR A 421 -12.00 28.81 -9.30
N ILE A 422 -11.30 27.70 -9.12
CA ILE A 422 -11.66 26.61 -8.20
C ILE A 422 -11.42 27.11 -6.78
N ASP A 423 -12.43 27.06 -5.93
CA ASP A 423 -12.29 27.35 -4.51
C ASP A 423 -11.42 26.29 -3.83
N GLU A 424 -10.59 26.71 -2.87
CA GLU A 424 -9.67 25.80 -2.17
C GLU A 424 -10.39 24.64 -1.47
N SER A 425 -11.63 24.86 -1.00
CA SER A 425 -12.48 23.82 -0.41
C SER A 425 -12.86 22.72 -1.39
N ASP A 426 -12.94 23.04 -2.68
CA ASP A 426 -13.36 22.13 -3.75
C ASP A 426 -12.17 21.45 -4.45
N ALA A 427 -10.96 21.98 -4.25
CA ALA A 427 -9.73 21.60 -4.96
C ALA A 427 -9.50 20.08 -5.00
N MET A 428 -9.70 19.36 -3.89
CA MET A 428 -9.42 17.92 -3.86
C MET A 428 -10.37 17.10 -4.73
N SER A 429 -11.59 17.59 -5.01
CA SER A 429 -12.52 16.93 -5.92
C SER A 429 -12.08 17.00 -7.39
N HIS A 430 -11.06 17.82 -7.68
CA HIS A 430 -10.46 17.96 -9.00
C HIS A 430 -9.26 17.03 -9.23
N VAL A 431 -8.76 16.34 -8.20
CA VAL A 431 -7.60 15.47 -8.31
C VAL A 431 -8.01 14.06 -8.77
N ALA A 432 -7.42 13.57 -9.85
CA ALA A 432 -7.53 12.16 -10.26
C ALA A 432 -6.63 11.27 -9.41
N GLY A 433 -5.41 11.74 -9.13
CA GLY A 433 -4.41 10.97 -8.40
C GLY A 433 -3.06 11.65 -8.35
N TYR A 434 -2.06 10.85 -7.97
CA TYR A 434 -0.70 11.29 -7.74
C TYR A 434 0.30 10.34 -8.40
N CYS A 435 1.49 10.86 -8.70
CA CYS A 435 2.62 10.11 -9.22
C CYS A 435 3.94 10.72 -8.73
N VAL A 436 5.06 10.03 -8.95
CA VAL A 436 6.39 10.61 -8.76
C VAL A 436 6.78 11.39 -10.01
N VAL A 437 7.42 12.53 -9.83
CA VAL A 437 8.04 13.34 -10.89
C VAL A 437 9.52 13.51 -10.57
N ASN A 438 10.37 13.41 -11.59
CA ASN A 438 11.73 13.93 -11.54
C ASN A 438 11.78 15.25 -12.32
N ASP A 439 11.84 16.39 -11.63
CA ASP A 439 11.96 17.72 -12.26
C ASP A 439 13.43 18.03 -12.60
N VAL A 440 13.93 17.32 -13.63
CA VAL A 440 15.30 17.51 -14.12
C VAL A 440 15.47 18.93 -14.64
N SER A 441 16.63 19.53 -14.35
CA SER A 441 16.91 20.93 -14.64
C SER A 441 18.28 21.11 -15.26
N GLU A 442 18.43 22.03 -16.21
CA GLU A 442 19.72 22.57 -16.63
C GLU A 442 19.88 23.97 -16.02
N ARG A 443 20.72 24.08 -14.98
CA ARG A 443 20.78 25.31 -14.17
C ARG A 443 21.44 26.49 -14.87
N GLU A 444 22.35 26.26 -15.83
CA GLU A 444 22.91 27.34 -16.64
C GLU A 444 21.81 27.94 -17.54
N TYR A 445 20.97 27.09 -18.15
CA TYR A 445 19.87 27.56 -18.99
C TYR A 445 18.76 28.23 -18.19
N GLN A 446 18.53 27.75 -16.96
CA GLN A 446 17.55 28.29 -16.03
C GLN A 446 17.96 29.66 -15.46
N LEU A 447 19.22 29.81 -15.03
CA LEU A 447 19.67 30.95 -14.21
C LEU A 447 20.60 31.92 -14.96
N ASP A 448 21.44 31.42 -15.87
CA ASP A 448 22.53 32.20 -16.48
C ASP A 448 22.18 32.68 -17.91
N ARG A 449 21.00 32.29 -18.43
CA ARG A 449 20.49 32.71 -19.75
C ARG A 449 19.21 33.54 -19.57
N SER A 450 19.09 34.64 -20.32
CA SER A 450 17.89 35.52 -20.29
C SER A 450 16.60 34.79 -20.70
N GLY A 451 15.47 35.13 -20.08
CA GLY A 451 14.13 34.60 -20.41
C GLY A 451 13.46 33.90 -19.23
N THR A 452 12.61 32.92 -19.51
CA THR A 452 11.85 32.16 -18.49
C THR A 452 12.60 30.89 -18.06
N TRP A 453 12.23 30.33 -16.90
CA TRP A 453 12.82 29.08 -16.38
C TRP A 453 12.54 27.86 -17.26
N ASP A 454 11.49 27.92 -18.09
CA ASP A 454 11.07 26.84 -18.99
C ASP A 454 12.20 26.37 -19.91
N LYS A 455 13.17 27.24 -20.25
CA LYS A 455 14.33 26.87 -21.08
C LYS A 455 15.24 25.83 -20.41
N GLY A 456 15.46 25.96 -19.10
CA GLY A 456 16.28 25.01 -18.34
C GLY A 456 15.47 23.83 -17.82
N LYS A 457 14.15 23.96 -17.77
CA LYS A 457 13.24 22.96 -17.20
C LYS A 457 12.61 22.05 -18.26
N GLY A 458 12.46 22.52 -19.50
CA GLY A 458 11.72 21.84 -20.56
C GLY A 458 12.58 21.14 -21.61
N CYS A 459 13.84 20.78 -21.34
CA CYS A 459 14.60 19.95 -22.28
C CYS A 459 13.91 18.59 -22.48
N ASP A 460 14.09 17.96 -23.64
CA ASP A 460 13.52 16.63 -23.87
C ASP A 460 14.01 15.66 -22.79
N THR A 461 13.15 14.73 -22.37
CA THR A 461 13.37 13.77 -21.26
C THR A 461 13.49 14.36 -19.85
N PHE A 462 13.35 15.69 -19.64
CA PHE A 462 13.47 16.31 -18.30
C PHE A 462 12.24 16.21 -17.42
N GLY A 463 11.21 15.47 -17.84
CA GLY A 463 10.03 15.19 -17.04
C GLY A 463 9.70 13.69 -16.96
N PRO A 464 10.56 12.82 -16.40
CA PRO A 464 10.15 11.47 -16.03
C PRO A 464 8.95 11.50 -15.07
N THR A 465 7.89 10.76 -15.40
CA THR A 465 6.64 10.71 -14.61
C THR A 465 6.14 9.27 -14.46
N GLY A 466 5.74 8.89 -13.24
CA GLY A 466 5.30 7.52 -12.93
C GLY A 466 5.89 6.99 -11.62
N PRO A 467 6.06 5.67 -11.45
CA PRO A 467 5.83 4.60 -12.43
C PRO A 467 4.35 4.31 -12.74
N TRP A 468 3.44 4.71 -11.84
CA TRP A 468 2.01 4.58 -12.02
C TRP A 468 1.28 5.81 -11.50
N LEU A 469 0.03 5.95 -11.93
CA LEU A 469 -0.94 6.86 -11.33
C LEU A 469 -1.65 6.14 -10.18
N VAL A 470 -1.43 6.62 -8.96
CA VAL A 470 -2.17 6.21 -7.76
C VAL A 470 -3.38 7.12 -7.63
N THR A 471 -4.61 6.59 -7.57
CA THR A 471 -5.79 7.47 -7.53
C THR A 471 -5.91 8.21 -6.21
N ALA A 472 -6.63 9.33 -6.22
CA ALA A 472 -6.69 10.23 -5.06
C ALA A 472 -7.24 9.56 -3.79
N ASP A 473 -8.12 8.57 -3.95
CA ASP A 473 -8.66 7.73 -2.86
C ASP A 473 -7.66 6.71 -2.32
N GLU A 474 -6.60 6.40 -3.06
CA GLU A 474 -5.54 5.45 -2.67
C GLU A 474 -4.38 6.14 -1.90
N VAL A 475 -4.42 7.47 -1.76
CA VAL A 475 -3.44 8.30 -1.02
C VAL A 475 -4.16 9.04 0.11
N PRO A 476 -4.10 8.55 1.37
CA PRO A 476 -4.84 9.12 2.48
C PRO A 476 -4.54 10.60 2.77
N ASP A 477 -3.27 10.99 2.69
CA ASP A 477 -2.83 12.38 2.87
C ASP A 477 -1.65 12.72 1.94
N PRO A 478 -1.86 13.51 0.87
CA PRO A 478 -0.76 13.91 -0.02
C PRO A 478 0.23 14.88 0.66
N GLN A 479 -0.11 15.48 1.80
CA GLN A 479 0.78 16.35 2.57
C GLN A 479 1.60 15.60 3.65
N ALA A 480 1.61 14.28 3.65
CA ALA A 480 2.39 13.50 4.61
C ALA A 480 3.08 12.29 3.97
N LEU A 481 3.78 12.51 2.85
CA LEU A 481 4.48 11.47 2.10
C LEU A 481 5.99 11.65 2.17
N SER A 482 6.69 10.61 2.62
CA SER A 482 8.15 10.54 2.60
C SER A 482 8.66 10.47 1.16
N MET A 483 9.76 11.17 0.86
CA MET A 483 10.36 11.21 -0.48
C MET A 483 11.88 11.21 -0.43
N TRP A 484 12.49 10.62 -1.45
CA TRP A 484 13.93 10.46 -1.49
C TRP A 484 14.47 10.38 -2.92
N LEU A 485 15.75 10.71 -3.07
CA LEU A 485 16.50 10.58 -4.31
C LEU A 485 17.97 10.27 -4.05
N ASP A 486 18.46 9.27 -4.79
CA ASP A 486 19.85 8.82 -4.84
C ASP A 486 20.44 9.08 -6.24
N VAL A 487 21.73 9.45 -6.28
CA VAL A 487 22.53 9.47 -7.52
C VAL A 487 23.72 8.55 -7.34
N ASP A 488 23.88 7.56 -8.23
CA ASP A 488 24.87 6.48 -8.14
C ASP A 488 24.90 5.81 -6.75
N GLY A 489 23.71 5.60 -6.17
CA GLY A 489 23.54 4.98 -4.84
C GLY A 489 23.82 5.88 -3.65
N LYS A 490 24.19 7.16 -3.86
CA LYS A 490 24.33 8.15 -2.78
C LYS A 490 23.04 8.94 -2.60
N ARG A 491 22.49 8.92 -1.38
CA ARG A 491 21.35 9.75 -0.96
C ARG A 491 21.69 11.23 -1.02
N TYR A 492 20.94 11.97 -1.84
CA TYR A 492 21.03 13.42 -1.95
C TYR A 492 19.80 14.12 -1.38
N GLN A 493 18.60 13.65 -1.72
CA GLN A 493 17.36 14.21 -1.18
C GLN A 493 16.68 13.23 -0.25
N ASN A 494 16.24 13.70 0.91
CA ASN A 494 15.46 12.93 1.90
C ASN A 494 14.52 13.89 2.63
N GLY A 495 13.26 13.90 2.24
CA GLY A 495 12.29 14.89 2.70
C GLY A 495 10.88 14.32 2.85
N SER A 496 9.93 15.21 3.07
CA SER A 496 8.52 14.87 3.23
C SER A 496 7.63 15.99 2.67
N THR A 497 6.53 15.65 2.01
CA THR A 497 5.53 16.64 1.57
C THR A 497 4.93 17.44 2.73
N SER A 498 5.12 17.03 4.00
CA SER A 498 4.70 17.76 5.19
C SER A 498 5.38 19.11 5.39
N THR A 499 6.52 19.33 4.73
CA THR A 499 7.28 20.59 4.78
C THR A 499 6.92 21.54 3.64
N MET A 500 6.01 21.11 2.75
CA MET A 500 5.52 21.90 1.63
C MET A 500 4.69 23.10 2.15
N VAL A 501 5.04 24.30 1.70
CA VAL A 501 4.45 25.56 2.16
C VAL A 501 3.12 25.83 1.48
N TYR A 502 3.08 25.69 0.15
CA TYR A 502 1.87 25.77 -0.65
C TYR A 502 1.37 24.35 -0.94
N GLY A 503 0.48 23.87 -0.09
CA GLY A 503 -0.10 22.52 -0.22
C GLY A 503 -0.98 22.35 -1.47
N VAL A 504 -1.29 21.09 -1.82
CA VAL A 504 -2.04 20.71 -3.03
C VAL A 504 -3.34 21.51 -3.24
N LYS A 505 -4.15 21.68 -2.19
CA LYS A 505 -5.42 22.41 -2.26
C LYS A 505 -5.22 23.86 -2.73
N PHE A 506 -4.29 24.55 -2.08
CA PHE A 506 -3.96 25.93 -2.38
C PHE A 506 -3.40 26.06 -3.80
N LEU A 507 -2.49 25.17 -4.21
CA LEU A 507 -1.91 25.21 -5.56
C LEU A 507 -2.97 25.08 -6.65
N ILE A 508 -3.90 24.12 -6.52
CA ILE A 508 -5.00 23.95 -7.47
C ILE A 508 -5.86 25.22 -7.54
N SER A 509 -6.25 25.77 -6.38
CA SER A 509 -7.05 26.99 -6.33
C SER A 509 -6.31 28.17 -6.96
N TYR A 510 -5.07 28.41 -6.55
CA TYR A 510 -4.22 29.50 -7.02
C TYR A 510 -4.00 29.44 -8.54
N LEU A 511 -3.54 28.29 -9.06
CA LEU A 511 -3.28 28.11 -10.49
C LEU A 511 -4.55 28.29 -11.33
N SER A 512 -5.69 27.83 -10.83
CA SER A 512 -6.97 27.91 -11.55
C SER A 512 -7.48 29.34 -11.79
N ARG A 513 -6.90 30.34 -11.11
CA ARG A 513 -7.18 31.77 -11.32
C ARG A 513 -6.53 32.33 -12.58
N PHE A 514 -5.41 31.74 -12.99
CA PHE A 514 -4.59 32.21 -14.11
C PHE A 514 -4.79 31.36 -15.37
N MET A 515 -5.13 30.08 -15.19
CA MET A 515 -5.38 29.17 -16.29
C MET A 515 -6.49 28.19 -15.93
N SER A 516 -7.21 27.69 -16.93
CA SER A 516 -8.11 26.57 -16.70
C SER A 516 -7.31 25.27 -16.55
N LEU A 517 -7.57 24.54 -15.48
CA LEU A 517 -7.07 23.18 -15.30
C LEU A 517 -7.93 22.22 -16.12
N GLN A 518 -7.29 21.25 -16.76
CA GLN A 518 -7.91 20.27 -17.64
C GLN A 518 -7.62 18.86 -17.13
N PRO A 519 -8.53 17.89 -17.33
CA PRO A 519 -8.24 16.49 -17.04
C PRO A 519 -6.96 16.02 -17.75
N GLY A 520 -6.01 15.49 -16.99
CA GLY A 520 -4.69 15.06 -17.46
C GLY A 520 -3.58 16.11 -17.33
N ASP A 521 -3.87 17.33 -16.89
CA ASP A 521 -2.80 18.26 -16.48
C ASP A 521 -2.06 17.70 -15.26
N VAL A 522 -0.74 17.94 -15.21
CA VAL A 522 0.14 17.52 -14.13
C VAL A 522 0.73 18.75 -13.45
N ILE A 523 0.63 18.81 -12.13
CA ILE A 523 1.26 19.84 -11.29
C ILE A 523 2.41 19.19 -10.51
N SER A 524 3.64 19.59 -10.79
CA SER A 524 4.84 19.26 -10.01
C SER A 524 4.97 20.27 -8.87
N THR A 525 4.98 19.79 -7.63
CA THR A 525 4.74 20.66 -6.47
C THR A 525 5.98 21.24 -5.80
N GLY A 526 7.16 21.17 -6.43
CA GLY A 526 8.43 21.56 -5.83
C GLY A 526 9.13 20.38 -5.15
N THR A 527 10.39 20.61 -4.76
CA THR A 527 11.32 19.58 -4.29
C THR A 527 11.89 19.87 -2.89
N PRO A 528 12.24 18.84 -2.10
CA PRO A 528 12.88 18.99 -0.79
C PRO A 528 14.38 19.35 -0.91
N PRO A 529 15.08 19.63 0.22
CA PRO A 529 16.52 19.88 0.24
C PRO A 529 17.35 18.81 -0.48
N GLY A 530 18.55 19.21 -0.90
CA GLY A 530 19.55 18.27 -1.43
C GLY A 530 19.67 18.20 -2.95
N VAL A 531 19.13 19.19 -3.67
CA VAL A 531 19.42 19.38 -5.10
C VAL A 531 20.92 19.56 -5.33
N GLY A 532 21.42 19.16 -6.49
CA GLY A 532 22.84 19.21 -6.84
C GLY A 532 23.43 20.61 -6.76
N MET A 533 22.69 21.64 -7.21
CA MET A 533 23.08 23.04 -7.06
C MET A 533 23.24 23.49 -5.60
N GLY A 534 22.49 22.90 -4.66
CA GLY A 534 22.52 23.22 -3.24
C GLY A 534 23.69 22.57 -2.47
N GLN A 535 24.39 21.62 -3.10
CA GLN A 535 25.54 20.95 -2.51
C GLN A 535 26.74 21.91 -2.35
N LYS A 536 27.64 21.60 -1.42
CA LYS A 536 28.86 22.37 -1.16
C LYS A 536 30.11 21.47 -1.28
N PRO A 537 30.87 21.54 -2.40
CA PRO A 537 30.59 22.31 -3.62
C PRO A 537 29.39 21.77 -4.41
N PRO A 538 28.82 22.53 -5.37
CA PRO A 538 27.73 22.05 -6.22
C PRO A 538 28.11 20.78 -6.97
N VAL A 539 27.13 19.90 -7.14
CA VAL A 539 27.26 18.63 -7.87
C VAL A 539 26.24 18.63 -9.01
N TYR A 540 26.65 18.18 -10.19
CA TYR A 540 25.79 18.12 -11.37
C TYR A 540 25.93 16.77 -12.06
N LEU A 541 24.86 16.37 -12.74
CA LEU A 541 24.78 15.12 -13.47
C LEU A 541 25.74 15.11 -14.67
N ARG A 542 26.22 13.92 -14.98
CA ARG A 542 27.09 13.57 -16.10
C ARG A 542 26.56 12.30 -16.75
N ALA A 543 26.79 12.14 -18.05
CA ALA A 543 26.31 10.98 -18.78
C ALA A 543 26.90 9.69 -18.19
N GLY A 544 26.07 8.64 -18.09
CA GLY A 544 26.42 7.36 -17.50
C GLY A 544 26.03 7.21 -16.03
N GLN A 545 25.56 8.27 -15.37
CA GLN A 545 25.10 8.19 -13.98
C GLN A 545 23.66 7.68 -13.87
N THR A 546 23.34 7.04 -12.76
CA THR A 546 21.99 6.55 -12.42
C THR A 546 21.34 7.44 -11.37
N ILE A 547 20.09 7.82 -11.62
CA ILE A 547 19.23 8.51 -10.67
C ILE A 547 18.15 7.53 -10.23
N HIS A 548 18.02 7.32 -8.92
CA HIS A 548 16.97 6.46 -8.35
C HIS A 548 16.19 7.28 -7.33
N LEU A 549 14.87 7.32 -7.45
CA LEU A 549 14.02 8.19 -6.63
C LEU A 549 12.66 7.55 -6.37
N GLY A 550 11.99 8.01 -5.32
CA GLY A 550 10.65 7.52 -5.00
C GLY A 550 9.92 8.35 -3.97
N ILE A 551 8.62 8.12 -3.91
CA ILE A 551 7.72 8.68 -2.91
C ILE A 551 6.93 7.53 -2.30
N GLU A 552 6.80 7.56 -0.97
CA GLU A 552 6.06 6.56 -0.20
C GLU A 552 4.66 6.35 -0.78
N GLY A 553 4.32 5.09 -1.06
CA GLY A 553 3.02 4.72 -1.63
C GLY A 553 2.84 4.99 -3.14
N LEU A 554 3.74 5.75 -3.78
CA LEU A 554 3.66 6.10 -5.21
C LEU A 554 4.62 5.32 -6.11
N GLY A 555 5.54 4.53 -5.52
CA GLY A 555 6.53 3.74 -6.25
C GLY A 555 7.86 4.46 -6.42
N SER A 556 8.69 3.93 -7.31
CA SER A 556 10.04 4.43 -7.57
C SER A 556 10.38 4.42 -9.05
N GLN A 557 11.33 5.27 -9.42
CA GLN A 557 11.82 5.44 -10.78
C GLN A 557 13.34 5.26 -10.82
N THR A 558 13.88 4.81 -11.95
CA THR A 558 15.33 4.66 -12.17
C THR A 558 15.72 5.11 -13.56
N GLN A 559 16.35 6.28 -13.67
CA GLN A 559 16.85 6.78 -14.96
C GLN A 559 18.36 6.62 -15.08
N ILE A 560 18.81 6.27 -16.28
CA ILE A 560 20.23 6.38 -16.67
C ILE A 560 20.38 7.66 -17.49
N THR A 561 21.30 8.52 -17.07
CA THR A 561 21.66 9.72 -17.83
C THR A 561 22.52 9.35 -19.05
N LYS A 562 22.27 9.97 -20.19
CA LYS A 562 23.01 9.77 -21.44
C LYS A 562 23.27 11.10 -22.13
N GLN A 563 24.25 11.15 -23.01
CA GLN A 563 24.50 12.35 -23.81
C GLN A 563 23.53 12.40 -25.01
N ALA A 564 22.89 13.56 -25.23
CA ALA A 564 22.02 13.84 -26.39
C ALA A 564 22.74 14.07 -27.74
#